data_AF-A0AAD2PUQ7-F1
#
_entry.id   AF-A0AAD2PUQ7-F1
#
_cell.length_a   1.000
_cell.length_b   1.000
_cell.length_c   1.000
_cell.angle_alpha   90.00
_cell.angle_beta   90.00
_cell.angle_gamma   90.00
#
_symmetry.space_group_name_H-M   'P 1'
#
loop_
_entity.id
_entity.type
_entity.pdbx_description
1 polymer ?
#
loop_
_entity_poly.entity_id
_entity_poly.type
_entity_poly.pdbx_seq_one_letter_code
_entity_poly.pdbx_strand_id
1 'polypeptide(L)'
;MFSWCNSANGLEHQPRSSSSTTKNNHHPMLTLENNNHLPRRRPFSGGTTRLTSILPTEGEGIVLSEQVNHFRQQPAYRMLSAVVGLSCVNIVYSMLRPDPDIGLMMRMPRIFWEICISCTAAISVGGGEGSIFRLLLAMMLGPTALIDIFFWGPILGATTTFQTCTGGYLRGPRFCRLDMGKGIGRIVGMVQSVFGGAFYMLAAAVCWSEYWQAQRMREEEARMRARIVDYSYEH
;
A
#
# COMPACT_ATOMS: atom_id res chain seq x y z
N MET A 1 0.88 32.40 3.05
CA MET A 1 2.25 32.93 3.03
C MET A 1 3.13 31.96 3.79
N PHE A 2 3.61 30.92 3.11
CA PHE A 2 4.67 30.05 3.61
C PHE A 2 5.66 29.89 2.46
N SER A 3 6.79 30.57 2.63
CA SER A 3 7.97 30.47 1.78
C SER A 3 8.70 29.20 2.17
N TRP A 4 8.93 28.28 1.23
CA TRP A 4 9.89 27.21 1.38
C TRP A 4 11.01 27.44 0.37
N CYS A 5 12.21 27.54 0.91
CA CYS A 5 13.46 27.88 0.26
C CYS A 5 13.76 27.01 -0.95
N ASN A 6 14.01 27.69 -2.08
CA ASN A 6 14.98 27.24 -3.06
C ASN A 6 16.39 27.49 -2.49
N SER A 7 17.16 26.43 -2.31
CA SER A 7 18.62 26.52 -2.33
C SER A 7 19.19 25.16 -2.71
N ALA A 8 19.37 24.96 -4.01
CA ALA A 8 20.19 23.90 -4.57
C ALA A 8 21.39 24.57 -5.23
N ASN A 9 22.45 24.76 -4.45
CA ASN A 9 23.80 24.95 -4.98
C ASN A 9 24.66 23.83 -4.39
N GLY A 10 25.34 23.14 -5.29
CA GLY A 10 26.08 21.92 -5.01
C GLY A 10 27.31 22.13 -4.14
N LEU A 11 27.80 20.99 -3.65
CA LEU A 11 29.22 20.79 -3.36
C LEU A 11 29.50 19.30 -3.45
N GLU A 12 30.37 18.98 -4.40
CA GLU A 12 31.14 17.75 -4.47
C GLU A 12 31.82 17.48 -3.12
N HIS A 13 31.72 16.25 -2.62
CA HIS A 13 32.83 15.66 -1.90
C HIS A 13 32.86 14.14 -2.06
N GLN A 14 34.05 13.70 -2.43
CA GLN A 14 34.57 12.35 -2.64
C GLN A 14 34.37 11.35 -1.49
N PRO A 15 34.64 10.05 -1.75
CA PRO A 15 34.32 8.96 -0.84
C PRO A 15 35.39 8.82 0.25
N ARG A 16 34.94 8.49 1.46
CA ARG A 16 35.83 8.01 2.53
C ARG A 16 35.39 6.63 3.01
N SER A 17 36.24 5.68 2.69
CA SER A 17 36.37 4.38 3.32
C SER A 17 36.55 4.50 4.83
N SER A 18 35.75 3.76 5.60
CA SER A 18 36.17 3.27 6.91
C SER A 18 35.42 1.99 7.26
N SER A 19 36.20 0.92 7.19
CA SER A 19 35.99 -0.38 7.81
C SER A 19 35.60 -0.25 9.29
N SER A 20 34.55 -0.95 9.70
CA SER A 20 34.32 -1.28 11.10
C SER A 20 33.83 -2.73 11.24
N THR A 21 34.83 -3.58 11.47
CA THR A 21 34.86 -4.76 12.34
C THR A 21 33.52 -5.18 12.96
N THR A 22 32.82 -6.12 12.31
CA THR A 22 31.73 -6.86 12.95
C THR A 22 32.33 -7.94 13.84
N LYS A 23 32.22 -7.77 15.15
CA LYS A 23 32.50 -8.82 16.14
C LYS A 23 31.43 -9.91 15.99
N ASN A 24 31.87 -11.09 15.57
CA ASN A 24 31.11 -12.34 15.65
C ASN A 24 30.86 -12.68 17.11
N ASN A 25 29.62 -12.53 17.58
CA ASN A 25 29.16 -13.18 18.80
C ASN A 25 28.55 -14.54 18.42
N HIS A 26 29.30 -15.59 18.75
CA HIS A 26 28.83 -16.96 18.77
C HIS A 26 27.70 -17.08 19.81
N HIS A 27 26.49 -17.34 19.35
CA HIS A 27 25.45 -17.91 20.20
C HIS A 27 25.52 -19.44 20.14
N PRO A 28 25.49 -20.13 21.29
CA PRO A 28 25.54 -21.58 21.36
C PRO A 28 24.24 -22.18 20.81
N MET A 29 24.45 -23.19 19.98
CA MET A 29 23.50 -24.12 19.39
C MET A 29 22.74 -24.85 20.51
N LEU A 30 21.50 -24.45 20.76
CA LEU A 30 20.57 -25.25 21.55
C LEU A 30 20.05 -26.38 20.64
N THR A 31 20.52 -27.59 20.93
CA THR A 31 19.99 -28.85 20.43
C THR A 31 18.52 -28.98 20.84
N LEU A 32 17.63 -28.76 19.88
CA LEU A 32 16.21 -29.07 20.06
C LEU A 32 16.05 -30.60 19.93
N GLU A 33 15.59 -31.18 21.01
CA GLU A 33 15.32 -32.59 21.22
C GLU A 33 14.29 -33.10 20.20
N ASN A 34 14.73 -34.10 19.44
CA ASN A 34 14.03 -34.75 18.37
C ASN A 34 13.02 -35.77 18.94
N ASN A 35 11.78 -35.33 19.20
CA ASN A 35 10.69 -36.25 19.55
C ASN A 35 10.03 -36.79 18.27
N ASN A 36 10.62 -37.87 17.79
CA ASN A 36 10.08 -38.80 16.82
C ASN A 36 8.78 -39.45 17.32
N HIS A 37 7.63 -38.99 16.83
CA HIS A 37 6.45 -39.83 16.72
C HIS A 37 5.76 -39.61 15.37
N LEU A 38 6.35 -40.20 14.34
CA LEU A 38 5.67 -40.43 13.07
C LEU A 38 4.76 -41.67 13.18
N PRO A 39 3.48 -41.57 12.80
CA PRO A 39 2.63 -42.74 12.64
C PRO A 39 3.11 -43.59 11.46
N ARG A 40 3.38 -44.85 11.79
CA ARG A 40 3.69 -46.00 10.93
C ARG A 40 2.89 -45.98 9.61
N ARG A 41 3.52 -45.53 8.52
CA ARG A 41 2.98 -45.69 7.16
C ARG A 41 3.00 -47.17 6.79
N ARG A 42 1.85 -47.67 6.33
CA ARG A 42 1.70 -49.02 5.76
C ARG A 42 2.55 -49.13 4.49
N PRO A 43 3.15 -50.30 4.20
CA PRO A 43 3.83 -50.54 2.94
C PRO A 43 2.81 -50.45 1.80
N PHE A 44 2.94 -49.43 0.97
CA PHE A 44 2.21 -49.34 -0.29
C PHE A 44 2.85 -50.36 -1.24
N SER A 45 2.09 -51.42 -1.52
CA SER A 45 2.44 -52.46 -2.48
C SER A 45 2.74 -51.81 -3.82
N GLY A 46 3.91 -52.11 -4.38
CA GLY A 46 4.37 -51.63 -5.67
C GLY A 46 3.40 -52.00 -6.78
N GLY A 47 2.69 -50.99 -7.29
CA GLY A 47 2.21 -50.97 -8.66
C GLY A 47 3.24 -50.17 -9.45
N THR A 48 4.05 -50.85 -10.25
CA THR A 48 4.98 -50.25 -11.21
C THR A 48 4.20 -49.59 -12.33
N THR A 49 3.50 -48.49 -12.04
CA THR A 49 3.05 -47.57 -13.09
C THR A 49 4.31 -46.92 -13.66
N ARG A 50 4.74 -47.43 -14.81
CA ARG A 50 5.60 -46.71 -15.76
C ARG A 50 5.11 -45.26 -15.79
N LEU A 51 5.85 -44.35 -15.15
CA LEU A 51 5.84 -42.95 -15.53
C LEU A 51 6.43 -42.91 -16.92
N THR A 52 5.57 -43.05 -17.94
CA THR A 52 5.82 -42.39 -19.21
C THR A 52 6.01 -40.93 -18.87
N SER A 53 7.25 -40.47 -18.93
CA SER A 53 7.60 -39.06 -19.02
C SER A 53 6.93 -38.53 -20.28
N ILE A 54 5.67 -38.10 -20.14
CA ILE A 54 5.01 -37.28 -21.13
C ILE A 54 5.76 -35.96 -21.00
N LEU A 55 6.81 -35.78 -21.81
CA LEU A 55 7.34 -34.45 -22.07
C LEU A 55 6.12 -33.62 -22.49
N PRO A 56 5.77 -32.55 -21.76
CA PRO A 56 4.74 -31.66 -22.24
C PRO A 56 5.19 -31.17 -23.61
N THR A 57 4.41 -31.50 -24.64
CA THR A 57 4.57 -30.92 -25.97
C THR A 57 4.61 -29.40 -25.80
N GLU A 58 5.68 -28.76 -26.31
CA GLU A 58 6.06 -27.35 -26.05
C GLU A 58 4.92 -26.32 -26.21
N GLY A 59 3.82 -26.66 -26.88
CA GLY A 59 2.65 -25.80 -27.05
C GLY A 59 1.65 -25.75 -25.89
N GLU A 60 1.53 -26.79 -25.05
CA GLU A 60 0.47 -26.84 -24.01
C GLU A 60 0.86 -26.07 -22.73
N GLY A 61 2.16 -25.92 -22.45
CA GLY A 61 2.65 -25.19 -21.27
C GLY A 61 2.40 -23.67 -21.34
N ILE A 62 2.39 -23.10 -22.54
CA ILE A 62 2.24 -21.65 -22.75
C ILE A 62 0.81 -21.21 -22.38
N VAL A 63 -0.20 -21.96 -22.83
CA VAL A 63 -1.61 -21.63 -22.63
C VAL A 63 -2.02 -21.74 -21.15
N LEU A 64 -1.48 -22.72 -20.43
CA LEU A 64 -1.78 -22.91 -19.00
C LEU A 64 -1.16 -21.81 -18.14
N SER A 65 0.05 -21.35 -18.49
CA SER A 65 0.74 -20.26 -17.78
C SER A 65 0.01 -18.92 -17.92
N GLU A 66 -0.61 -18.68 -19.09
CA GLU A 66 -1.33 -17.44 -19.38
C GLU A 66 -2.66 -17.35 -18.62
N GLN A 67 -3.41 -18.46 -18.52
CA GLN A 67 -4.67 -18.49 -17.77
C GLN A 67 -4.47 -18.33 -16.25
N VAL A 68 -3.43 -18.94 -15.67
CA VAL A 68 -3.15 -18.82 -14.24
C VAL A 68 -2.77 -17.37 -13.86
N ASN A 69 -2.04 -16.69 -14.72
CA ASN A 69 -1.70 -15.27 -14.51
C ASN A 69 -2.92 -14.36 -14.61
N HIS A 70 -3.87 -14.67 -15.50
CA HIS A 70 -5.08 -13.87 -15.69
C HIS A 70 -6.04 -13.94 -14.48
N PHE A 71 -6.13 -15.09 -13.80
CA PHE A 71 -6.95 -15.22 -12.58
C PHE A 71 -6.34 -14.48 -11.38
N ARG A 72 -5.01 -14.44 -11.27
CA ARG A 72 -4.31 -13.80 -10.14
C ARG A 72 -4.33 -12.27 -10.20
N GLN A 73 -4.51 -11.68 -11.39
CA GLN A 73 -4.52 -10.22 -11.58
C GLN A 73 -5.87 -9.54 -11.31
N GLN A 74 -6.99 -10.29 -11.32
CA GLN A 74 -8.32 -9.71 -11.09
C GLN A 74 -8.55 -9.02 -9.72
N PRO A 75 -8.07 -9.56 -8.57
CA PRO A 75 -8.32 -8.91 -7.28
C PRO A 75 -7.58 -7.57 -7.13
N ALA A 76 -6.35 -7.50 -7.64
CA ALA A 76 -5.53 -6.29 -7.60
C ALA A 76 -6.19 -5.13 -8.37
N TYR A 77 -6.67 -5.42 -9.58
CA TYR A 77 -7.36 -4.44 -10.42
C TYR A 77 -8.59 -3.85 -9.73
N ARG A 78 -9.43 -4.73 -9.15
CA ARG A 78 -10.65 -4.29 -8.44
C ARG A 78 -10.29 -3.39 -7.26
N MET A 79 -9.25 -3.75 -6.51
CA MET A 79 -8.79 -2.94 -5.39
C MET A 79 -8.29 -1.56 -5.83
N LEU A 80 -7.48 -1.50 -6.90
CA LEU A 80 -6.98 -0.23 -7.45
C LEU A 80 -8.12 0.65 -7.96
N SER A 81 -9.10 0.07 -8.65
CA SER A 81 -10.30 0.81 -9.08
C SER A 81 -11.12 1.35 -7.89
N ALA A 82 -11.19 0.59 -6.80
CA ALA A 82 -11.85 1.01 -5.58
C ALA A 82 -11.07 2.13 -4.85
N VAL A 83 -9.73 2.11 -4.89
CA VAL A 83 -8.90 3.23 -4.40
C VAL A 83 -9.24 4.51 -5.17
N VAL A 84 -9.27 4.47 -6.50
CA VAL A 84 -9.66 5.63 -7.33
C VAL A 84 -11.05 6.13 -6.95
N GLY A 85 -12.03 5.23 -6.85
CA GLY A 85 -13.39 5.58 -6.45
C GLY A 85 -13.45 6.25 -5.07
N LEU A 86 -12.74 5.70 -4.08
CA LEU A 86 -12.66 6.28 -2.74
C LEU A 86 -11.96 7.65 -2.73
N SER A 87 -10.89 7.82 -3.50
CA SER A 87 -10.21 9.11 -3.65
C SER A 87 -11.13 10.17 -4.28
N CYS A 88 -11.92 9.81 -5.28
CA CYS A 88 -12.94 10.70 -5.85
C CYS A 88 -13.99 11.11 -4.81
N VAL A 89 -14.48 10.16 -3.99
CA VAL A 89 -15.41 10.46 -2.89
C VAL A 89 -14.77 11.41 -1.87
N ASN A 90 -13.49 11.21 -1.54
CA ASN A 90 -12.75 12.11 -0.64
C ASN A 90 -12.60 13.53 -1.20
N ILE A 91 -12.37 13.67 -2.50
CA ILE A 91 -12.31 14.97 -3.19
C ILE A 91 -13.68 15.67 -3.11
N VAL A 92 -14.74 14.96 -3.49
CA VAL A 92 -16.11 15.51 -3.47
C VAL A 92 -16.50 15.92 -2.05
N TYR A 93 -16.23 15.09 -1.06
CA TYR A 93 -16.46 15.42 0.33
C TYR A 93 -15.67 16.67 0.76
N SER A 94 -14.38 16.75 0.40
CA SER A 94 -13.53 17.90 0.74
C SER A 94 -14.03 19.21 0.12
N MET A 95 -14.59 19.14 -1.10
CA MET A 95 -15.22 20.28 -1.77
C MET A 95 -16.55 20.69 -1.12
N LEU A 96 -17.41 19.71 -0.83
CA LEU A 96 -18.77 19.95 -0.34
C LEU A 96 -18.87 20.17 1.18
N ARG A 97 -17.80 19.90 1.92
CA ARG A 97 -17.80 19.98 3.39
C ARG A 97 -18.26 21.36 3.88
N PRO A 98 -19.34 21.45 4.65
CA PRO A 98 -19.86 22.72 5.16
C PRO A 98 -19.11 23.12 6.44
N ASP A 99 -17.82 23.46 6.34
CA ASP A 99 -17.07 24.11 7.42
C ASP A 99 -16.78 25.57 7.05
N PRO A 100 -17.52 26.55 7.60
CA PRO A 100 -17.28 27.97 7.32
C PRO A 100 -15.92 28.44 7.86
N ASP A 101 -15.38 27.76 8.86
CA ASP A 101 -14.11 28.10 9.52
C ASP A 101 -12.88 27.72 8.68
N ILE A 102 -13.05 26.79 7.74
CA ILE A 102 -11.96 26.26 6.91
C ILE A 102 -12.19 26.70 5.46
N GLY A 103 -11.52 27.79 5.08
CA GLY A 103 -11.55 28.31 3.71
C GLY A 103 -11.07 27.27 2.68
N LEU A 104 -11.60 27.37 1.45
CA LEU A 104 -11.30 26.43 0.36
C LEU A 104 -9.79 26.22 0.14
N MET A 105 -8.99 27.29 0.27
CA MET A 105 -7.53 27.24 0.09
C MET A 105 -6.83 26.32 1.08
N MET A 106 -7.35 26.16 2.31
CA MET A 106 -6.78 25.21 3.27
C MET A 106 -7.13 23.74 2.94
N ARG A 107 -8.14 23.53 2.08
CA ARG A 107 -8.59 22.20 1.64
C ARG A 107 -7.86 21.71 0.39
N MET A 108 -7.37 22.63 -0.43
CA MET A 108 -6.68 22.34 -1.69
C MET A 108 -5.52 21.33 -1.55
N PRO A 109 -4.65 21.39 -0.53
CA PRO A 109 -3.58 20.40 -0.39
C PRO A 109 -4.11 18.96 -0.28
N ARG A 110 -5.21 18.75 0.44
CA ARG A 110 -5.83 17.41 0.54
C ARG A 110 -6.45 16.97 -0.78
N ILE A 111 -7.12 17.88 -1.49
CA ILE A 111 -7.70 17.58 -2.80
C ILE A 111 -6.61 17.18 -3.81
N PHE A 112 -5.53 17.96 -3.90
CA PHE A 112 -4.41 17.63 -4.77
C PHE A 112 -3.77 16.29 -4.40
N TRP A 113 -3.64 16.00 -3.11
CA TRP A 113 -3.12 14.73 -2.65
C TRP A 113 -3.96 13.53 -3.10
N GLU A 114 -5.29 13.62 -3.01
CA GLU A 114 -6.21 12.57 -3.48
C GLU A 114 -6.20 12.43 -5.01
N ILE A 115 -6.00 13.53 -5.75
CA ILE A 115 -5.79 13.48 -7.20
C ILE A 115 -4.51 12.72 -7.53
N CYS A 116 -3.40 13.00 -6.81
CA CYS A 116 -2.16 12.25 -6.99
C CYS A 116 -2.34 10.76 -6.71
N ILE A 117 -3.01 10.39 -5.61
CA ILE A 117 -3.34 8.98 -5.31
C ILE A 117 -4.13 8.35 -6.47
N SER A 118 -5.18 9.03 -6.96
CA SER A 118 -6.02 8.56 -8.06
C SER A 118 -5.21 8.32 -9.34
N CYS A 119 -4.34 9.27 -9.71
CA CYS A 119 -3.47 9.15 -10.89
C CYS A 119 -2.47 8.01 -10.73
N THR A 120 -1.80 7.89 -9.57
CA THR A 120 -0.86 6.80 -9.30
C THR A 120 -1.56 5.44 -9.33
N ALA A 121 -2.77 5.35 -8.76
CA ALA A 121 -3.58 4.14 -8.81
C ALA A 121 -3.96 3.78 -10.26
N ALA A 122 -4.41 4.74 -11.06
CA ALA A 122 -4.75 4.51 -12.47
C ALA A 122 -3.53 4.06 -13.30
N ILE A 123 -2.35 4.64 -13.08
CA ILE A 123 -1.12 4.24 -13.78
C ILE A 123 -0.65 2.84 -13.35
N SER A 124 -0.79 2.49 -12.07
CA SER A 124 -0.34 1.19 -11.54
C SER A 124 -1.12 -0.04 -12.05
N VAL A 125 -2.24 0.20 -12.75
CA VAL A 125 -3.01 -0.81 -13.50
C VAL A 125 -2.29 -1.20 -14.81
N GLY A 126 -1.47 -0.32 -15.39
CA GLY A 126 -0.81 -0.54 -16.67
C GLY A 126 0.43 -1.44 -16.59
N GLY A 127 0.26 -2.75 -16.81
CA GLY A 127 1.30 -3.68 -17.27
C GLY A 127 2.63 -3.75 -16.48
N GLY A 128 3.65 -4.36 -17.10
CA GLY A 128 4.91 -4.79 -16.44
C GLY A 128 5.75 -3.70 -15.76
N GLU A 129 5.56 -2.43 -16.09
CA GLU A 129 6.21 -1.27 -15.44
C GLU A 129 5.45 -0.76 -14.21
N GLY A 130 4.21 -1.21 -14.00
CA GLY A 130 3.34 -0.79 -12.90
C GLY A 130 3.82 -1.18 -11.50
N SER A 131 4.84 -2.04 -11.37
CA SER A 131 5.32 -2.51 -10.06
C SER A 131 5.87 -1.37 -9.20
N ILE A 132 6.61 -0.42 -9.78
CA ILE A 132 7.17 0.72 -9.05
C ILE A 132 6.04 1.64 -8.58
N PHE A 133 5.02 1.86 -9.41
CA PHE A 133 3.86 2.66 -9.04
C PHE A 133 3.05 2.04 -7.91
N ARG A 134 2.99 0.69 -7.80
CA ARG A 134 2.37 0.02 -6.65
C ARG A 134 3.14 0.27 -5.34
N LEU A 135 4.47 0.26 -5.39
CA LEU A 135 5.29 0.65 -4.23
C LEU A 135 5.03 2.11 -3.84
N LEU A 136 5.05 3.02 -4.80
CA LEU A 136 4.77 4.44 -4.57
C LEU A 136 3.37 4.63 -3.98
N LEU A 137 2.37 3.93 -4.53
CA LEU A 137 1.01 3.96 -4.03
C LEU A 137 0.92 3.45 -2.59
N ALA A 138 1.60 2.35 -2.24
CA ALA A 138 1.66 1.86 -0.87
C ALA A 138 2.28 2.90 0.09
N MET A 139 3.35 3.56 -0.34
CA MET A 139 4.02 4.63 0.42
C MET A 139 3.18 5.90 0.56
N MET A 140 2.25 6.16 -0.36
CA MET A 140 1.29 7.26 -0.23
C MET A 140 0.11 6.88 0.65
N LEU A 141 -0.48 5.71 0.43
CA LEU A 141 -1.68 5.23 1.11
C LEU A 141 -1.43 4.95 2.60
N GLY A 142 -0.29 4.35 2.95
CA GLY A 142 0.04 4.01 4.34
C GLY A 142 0.04 5.22 5.28
N PRO A 143 0.87 6.25 5.03
CA PRO A 143 0.87 7.48 5.84
C PRO A 143 -0.48 8.21 5.81
N THR A 144 -1.15 8.24 4.65
CA THR A 144 -2.49 8.85 4.53
C THR A 144 -3.49 8.17 5.46
N ALA A 145 -3.50 6.83 5.46
CA ALA A 145 -4.34 6.03 6.32
C ALA A 145 -4.07 6.29 7.81
N LEU A 146 -2.79 6.35 8.21
CA LEU A 146 -2.41 6.62 9.59
C LEU A 146 -2.87 8.03 10.03
N ILE A 147 -2.65 9.04 9.20
CA ILE A 147 -3.08 10.41 9.48
C ILE A 147 -4.62 10.48 9.56
N ASP A 148 -5.34 9.79 8.68
CA ASP A 148 -6.80 9.79 8.69
C ASP A 148 -7.38 9.10 9.93
N ILE A 149 -6.84 7.94 10.32
CA ILE A 149 -7.33 7.17 11.46
C ILE A 149 -6.95 7.83 12.80
N PHE A 150 -5.70 8.28 12.96
CA PHE A 150 -5.19 8.71 14.25
C PHE A 150 -5.24 10.22 14.48
N PHE A 151 -5.27 11.02 13.42
CA PHE A 151 -5.30 12.47 13.54
C PHE A 151 -6.68 13.02 13.17
N TRP A 152 -7.12 12.82 11.93
CA TRP A 152 -8.37 13.43 11.46
C TRP A 152 -9.61 12.83 12.12
N GLY A 153 -9.73 11.50 12.20
CA GLY A 153 -10.88 10.84 12.84
C GLY A 153 -11.14 11.37 14.27
N PRO A 154 -10.16 11.31 15.18
CA PRO A 154 -10.31 11.81 16.55
C PRO A 154 -10.56 13.32 16.62
N ILE A 155 -9.89 14.13 15.81
CA ILE A 155 -10.12 15.58 15.78
C ILE A 155 -11.56 15.89 15.36
N LEU A 156 -12.07 15.21 14.34
CA LEU A 156 -13.44 15.40 13.86
C LEU A 156 -14.47 14.93 14.89
N GLY A 157 -14.24 13.79 15.53
CA GLY A 157 -15.07 13.31 16.63
C GLY A 157 -15.08 14.26 17.82
N ALA A 158 -13.91 14.67 18.32
CA ALA A 158 -13.77 15.56 19.46
C ALA A 158 -14.32 16.97 19.20
N THR A 159 -14.22 17.45 17.95
CA THR A 159 -14.77 18.75 17.56
C THR A 159 -16.22 18.67 17.06
N THR A 160 -16.88 17.52 17.14
CA THR A 160 -18.28 17.41 16.72
C THR A 160 -19.17 18.22 17.66
N THR A 161 -19.76 19.30 17.13
CA THR A 161 -20.70 20.16 17.86
C THR A 161 -21.92 20.43 17.01
N PHE A 162 -23.12 20.23 17.56
CA PHE A 162 -24.40 20.53 16.91
C PHE A 162 -24.86 21.97 17.12
N GLN A 163 -23.97 22.85 17.56
CA GLN A 163 -24.28 24.24 17.85
C GLN A 163 -23.30 25.15 17.12
N THR A 164 -23.84 26.18 16.48
CA THR A 164 -23.10 27.29 15.93
C THR A 164 -23.37 28.51 16.80
N CYS A 165 -22.33 29.06 17.42
CA CYS A 165 -22.42 30.21 18.28
C CYS A 165 -21.88 31.45 17.58
N THR A 166 -22.66 32.52 17.57
CA THR A 166 -22.27 33.85 17.08
C THR A 166 -22.16 34.81 18.27
N GLY A 167 -21.16 35.69 18.27
CA GLY A 167 -20.87 36.61 19.38
C GLY A 167 -19.86 36.05 20.38
N GLY A 168 -19.53 36.84 21.42
CA GLY A 168 -18.56 36.47 22.46
C GLY A 168 -17.12 36.99 22.27
N TYR A 169 -16.40 36.95 23.40
CA TYR A 169 -15.08 37.54 23.76
C TYR A 169 -14.94 39.07 23.69
N LEU A 170 -15.44 39.74 22.64
CA LEU A 170 -15.40 41.23 22.52
C LEU A 170 -16.67 41.86 21.89
N ARG A 171 -17.62 41.07 21.40
CA ARG A 171 -18.77 41.54 20.58
C ARG A 171 -20.16 41.31 21.19
N GLY A 172 -20.27 41.28 22.51
CA GLY A 172 -21.56 41.16 23.21
C GLY A 172 -22.03 39.72 23.48
N PRO A 173 -23.31 39.51 23.86
CA PRO A 173 -23.83 38.24 24.33
C PRO A 173 -23.72 37.13 23.26
N ARG A 174 -23.34 35.93 23.71
CA ARG A 174 -23.15 34.75 22.86
C ARG A 174 -24.50 34.10 22.58
N PHE A 175 -24.91 34.10 21.31
CA PHE A 175 -26.12 33.40 20.86
C PHE A 175 -25.73 32.12 20.14
N CYS A 176 -26.15 30.98 20.66
CA CYS A 176 -25.94 29.68 20.03
C CYS A 176 -27.24 29.21 19.40
N ARG A 177 -27.16 28.76 18.14
CA ARG A 177 -28.26 28.12 17.42
C ARG A 177 -27.87 26.68 17.10
N LEU A 178 -28.88 25.81 17.08
CA LEU A 178 -28.72 24.43 16.68
C LEU A 178 -28.35 24.39 15.18
N ASP A 179 -27.28 23.69 14.84
CA ASP A 179 -26.78 23.53 13.48
C ASP A 179 -26.51 22.05 13.23
N MET A 180 -27.56 21.36 12.75
CA MET A 180 -27.50 19.94 12.46
C MET A 180 -26.58 19.63 11.28
N GLY A 181 -26.48 20.52 10.29
CA GLY A 181 -25.61 20.35 9.13
C GLY A 181 -24.14 20.27 9.53
N LYS A 182 -23.70 21.16 10.41
CA LYS A 182 -22.34 21.13 10.97
C LYS A 182 -22.05 19.85 11.75
N GLY A 183 -22.96 19.46 12.65
CA GLY A 183 -22.79 18.26 13.48
C GLY A 183 -22.73 16.98 12.65
N ILE A 184 -23.69 16.78 11.75
CA ILE A 184 -23.74 15.60 10.86
C ILE A 184 -22.54 15.58 9.93
N GLY A 185 -22.15 16.72 9.36
CA GLY A 185 -20.98 16.82 8.49
C GLY A 185 -19.70 16.34 9.19
N ARG A 186 -19.49 16.71 10.47
CA ARG A 186 -18.32 16.27 11.24
C ARG A 186 -18.35 14.77 11.57
N ILE A 187 -19.52 14.21 11.87
CA ILE A 187 -19.69 12.76 12.09
C ILE A 187 -19.40 11.99 10.81
N VAL A 188 -19.97 12.42 9.67
CA VAL A 188 -19.70 11.80 8.36
C VAL A 188 -18.21 11.86 8.03
N GLY A 189 -17.57 13.01 8.26
CA GLY A 189 -16.13 13.16 8.09
C GLY A 189 -15.31 12.22 8.99
N MET A 190 -15.69 12.08 10.25
CA MET A 190 -15.03 11.15 11.17
C MET A 190 -15.14 9.71 10.68
N VAL A 191 -16.35 9.26 10.33
CA VAL A 191 -16.60 7.91 9.80
C VAL A 191 -15.78 7.70 8.53
N GLN A 192 -15.83 8.65 7.59
CA GLN A 192 -15.05 8.60 6.36
C GLN A 192 -13.55 8.53 6.61
N SER A 193 -13.00 9.32 7.53
CA SER A 193 -11.57 9.28 7.86
C SER A 193 -11.16 7.93 8.44
N VAL A 194 -11.96 7.37 9.36
CA VAL A 194 -11.63 6.09 9.98
C VAL A 194 -11.77 4.93 8.99
N PHE A 195 -12.91 4.80 8.30
CA PHE A 195 -13.15 3.70 7.38
C PHE A 195 -12.36 3.84 6.07
N GLY A 196 -12.26 5.06 5.53
CA GLY A 196 -11.44 5.36 4.36
C GLY A 196 -9.95 5.14 4.65
N GLY A 197 -9.47 5.57 5.83
CA GLY A 197 -8.12 5.28 6.28
C GLY A 197 -7.87 3.78 6.44
N ALA A 198 -8.79 3.02 7.05
CA ALA A 198 -8.66 1.57 7.17
C ALA A 198 -8.58 0.88 5.80
N PHE A 199 -9.40 1.32 4.85
CA PHE A 199 -9.36 0.84 3.48
C PHE A 199 -8.02 1.16 2.80
N TYR A 200 -7.52 2.40 2.91
CA TYR A 200 -6.21 2.78 2.39
C TYR A 200 -5.07 1.98 3.02
N MET A 201 -5.16 1.64 4.30
CA MET A 201 -4.17 0.80 4.96
C MET A 201 -4.15 -0.62 4.39
N LEU A 202 -5.33 -1.21 4.15
CA LEU A 202 -5.44 -2.51 3.51
C LEU A 202 -4.88 -2.47 2.08
N ALA A 203 -5.21 -1.43 1.31
CA ALA A 203 -4.69 -1.21 -0.04
C ALA A 203 -3.17 -1.03 -0.07
N ALA A 204 -2.61 -0.31 0.90
CA ALA A 204 -1.18 -0.18 1.06
C ALA A 204 -0.51 -1.54 1.30
N ALA A 205 -1.07 -2.37 2.19
CA ALA A 205 -0.54 -3.70 2.48
C ALA A 205 -0.57 -4.62 1.25
N VAL A 206 -1.66 -4.61 0.48
CA VAL A 206 -1.77 -5.39 -0.76
C VAL A 206 -0.75 -4.92 -1.79
N CYS A 207 -0.69 -3.62 -2.07
CA CYS A 207 0.25 -3.05 -3.04
C CYS A 207 1.72 -3.33 -2.65
N TRP A 208 2.04 -3.25 -1.36
CA TRP A 208 3.36 -3.59 -0.82
C TRP A 208 3.70 -5.06 -1.03
N SER A 209 2.75 -5.96 -0.74
CA SER A 209 2.94 -7.40 -0.90
C SER A 209 3.15 -7.80 -2.36
N GLU A 210 2.39 -7.20 -3.28
CA GLU A 210 2.50 -7.46 -4.71
C GLU A 210 3.83 -6.95 -5.29
N TYR A 211 4.30 -5.79 -4.83
CA TYR A 211 5.61 -5.28 -5.21
C TYR A 211 6.73 -6.27 -4.83
N TRP A 212 6.71 -6.77 -3.60
CA TRP A 212 7.70 -7.74 -3.14
C TRP A 212 7.61 -9.08 -3.87
N GLN A 213 6.40 -9.54 -4.20
CA GLN A 213 6.24 -10.74 -5.03
C GLN A 213 6.83 -10.53 -6.42
N ALA A 214 6.56 -9.39 -7.06
CA ALA A 214 7.12 -9.06 -8.37
C ALA A 214 8.65 -9.00 -8.35
N GLN A 215 9.26 -8.46 -7.29
CA GLN A 215 10.71 -8.43 -7.14
C GLN A 215 11.31 -9.84 -7.02
N ARG A 216 10.71 -10.73 -6.22
CA ARG A 216 11.18 -12.12 -6.09
C ARG A 216 11.13 -12.87 -7.43
N MET A 217 10.04 -12.71 -8.19
CA MET A 217 9.92 -13.32 -9.51
C MET A 217 11.02 -12.83 -10.47
N ARG A 218 11.32 -11.52 -10.47
CA ARG A 218 12.41 -10.96 -11.29
C ARG A 218 13.79 -11.51 -10.90
N GLU A 219 14.06 -11.67 -9.62
CA GLU A 219 15.31 -12.30 -9.14
C GLU A 219 15.41 -13.76 -9.56
N GLU A 220 14.32 -14.52 -9.46
CA GLU A 220 14.28 -15.93 -9.87
C GLU A 220 14.48 -16.08 -11.38
N GLU A 221 13.85 -15.24 -12.19
CA GLU A 221 14.08 -15.19 -13.64
C GLU A 221 15.53 -14.85 -13.98
N ALA A 222 16.14 -13.88 -13.29
CA ALA A 222 17.54 -13.53 -13.47
C ALA A 222 18.47 -14.70 -13.14
N ARG A 223 18.19 -15.45 -12.06
CA ARG A 223 18.95 -16.65 -11.68
C ARG A 223 18.79 -17.78 -12.70
N MET A 224 17.58 -17.99 -13.23
CA MET A 224 17.36 -18.99 -14.26
C MET A 224 18.08 -18.64 -15.55
N ARG A 225 18.06 -17.37 -15.98
CA ARG A 225 18.82 -16.90 -17.14
C ARG A 225 20.32 -17.10 -16.97
N ALA A 226 20.86 -16.80 -15.79
CA ALA A 226 22.27 -17.03 -15.50
C ALA A 226 22.64 -18.53 -15.64
N ARG A 227 21.84 -19.44 -15.08
CA ARG A 227 22.08 -20.89 -15.22
C ARG A 227 22.02 -21.38 -16.67
N ILE A 228 21.12 -20.83 -17.49
CA ILE A 228 21.01 -21.20 -18.91
C ILE A 228 22.26 -20.72 -19.67
N VAL A 229 22.74 -19.51 -19.37
CA VAL A 229 23.96 -18.97 -19.97
C VAL A 229 25.17 -19.83 -19.58
N ASP A 230 25.31 -20.19 -18.30
CA ASP A 230 26.41 -21.05 -17.83
C ASP A 230 26.38 -22.42 -18.51
N TYR A 231 25.19 -23.05 -18.62
CA TYR A 231 25.02 -24.32 -19.31
C TYR A 231 25.39 -24.24 -20.80
N SER A 232 25.11 -23.11 -21.46
CA SER A 232 25.46 -22.89 -22.87
C SER A 232 26.97 -22.68 -23.10
N TYR A 233 27.77 -22.39 -22.08
CA TYR A 233 29.21 -22.26 -22.21
C TYR A 233 29.95 -23.59 -21.97
N GLU A 234 29.34 -24.54 -21.27
CA GLU A 234 29.94 -25.85 -20.97
C GLU A 234 29.75 -26.89 -22.10
N HIS A 235 28.88 -26.62 -23.07
CA HIS A 235 28.52 -27.53 -24.16
C HIS A 235 28.60 -26.84 -25.52
#